data_AF-A0A7Z9PXC3-F1
#
_entry.id   AF-A0A7Z9PXC3-F1
#
_cell.length_a   1.000
_cell.length_b   1.000
_cell.length_c   1.000
_cell.angle_alpha   90.00
_cell.angle_beta   90.00
_cell.angle_gamma   90.00
#
_symmetry.space_group_name_H-M   'P 1'
#
loop_
_entity.id
_entity.type
_entity.pdbx_description
1 polymer ?
#
loop_
_entity_poly.entity_id
_entity_poly.type
_entity_poly.pdbx_seq_one_letter_code
_entity_poly.pdbx_strand_id
1 'polypeptide(L)'
;MTGTKPGLGLLAILMTLFLSSWATAQDDALKNYIVRTDHINKALLQTVGSFINEVKPLKEEKDIVGLKEATDKYIEVWGRLLGDLEKIEAPQEAELHYRSLKRMLELQRESNQILSETLGDRIKLIRDVQAMKKNGSSEQEMKAYIQSNSIDKDQLLARTAAVKKETIEVDATIKSERERLAASAGMDESQEGKTTEG
;
A
#
# COMPACT_ATOMS: atom_id res chain seq x y z
N MET A 1 14.76 -12.41 69.41
CA MET A 1 14.81 -12.94 68.02
C MET A 1 13.72 -12.26 67.22
N THR A 2 14.02 -11.14 66.59
CA THR A 2 13.09 -10.39 65.74
C THR A 2 13.20 -10.95 64.32
N GLY A 3 12.22 -11.74 63.91
CA GLY A 3 12.15 -12.31 62.56
C GLY A 3 11.84 -11.22 61.54
N THR A 4 12.83 -10.81 60.77
CA THR A 4 12.64 -10.06 59.53
C THR A 4 12.09 -11.02 58.48
N LYS A 5 10.86 -10.81 58.01
CA LYS A 5 10.30 -11.55 56.86
C LYS A 5 10.98 -11.04 55.57
N PRO A 6 11.88 -11.79 54.92
CA PRO A 6 12.61 -11.31 53.74
C PRO A 6 11.83 -11.42 52.42
N GLY A 7 10.61 -11.99 52.45
CA GLY A 7 9.92 -12.46 51.24
C GLY A 7 9.11 -11.43 50.46
N LEU A 8 8.58 -10.38 51.10
CA LEU A 8 7.68 -9.41 50.43
C LEU A 8 8.43 -8.33 49.65
N GLY A 9 9.59 -7.88 50.14
CA GLY A 9 10.42 -6.89 49.45
C GLY A 9 11.04 -7.44 48.17
N LEU A 10 11.52 -8.68 48.19
CA LEU A 10 12.12 -9.34 47.02
C LEU A 10 11.08 -9.56 45.91
N LEU A 11 9.85 -9.95 46.26
CA LEU A 11 8.77 -10.18 45.30
C LEU A 11 8.32 -8.89 44.61
N ALA A 12 8.21 -7.77 45.35
CA ALA A 12 7.88 -6.47 44.78
C ALA A 12 9.00 -5.93 43.86
N ILE A 13 10.26 -6.17 44.21
CA ILE A 13 11.42 -5.82 43.37
C ILE A 13 11.44 -6.66 42.09
N LEU A 14 11.17 -7.97 42.18
CA LEU A 14 11.09 -8.83 40.99
C LEU A 14 9.92 -8.47 40.07
N MET A 15 8.76 -8.13 40.63
CA MET A 15 7.60 -7.65 39.86
C MET A 15 7.91 -6.32 39.15
N THR A 16 8.55 -5.37 39.82
CA THR A 16 8.92 -4.07 39.21
C THR A 16 10.02 -4.22 38.15
N LEU A 17 11.00 -5.10 38.36
CA LEU A 17 12.00 -5.44 37.34
C LEU A 17 11.37 -6.14 36.12
N PHE A 18 10.41 -7.04 36.35
CA PHE A 18 9.69 -7.72 35.28
C PHE A 18 8.80 -6.76 34.48
N LEU A 19 8.05 -5.89 35.17
CA LEU A 19 7.19 -4.88 34.54
C LEU A 19 8.00 -3.82 33.79
N SER A 20 9.17 -3.40 34.31
CA SER A 20 10.06 -2.45 33.61
C SER A 20 10.76 -3.09 32.41
N SER A 21 11.13 -4.37 32.49
CA SER A 21 11.67 -5.12 31.35
C SER A 21 10.62 -5.34 30.25
N TRP A 22 9.35 -5.52 30.63
CA TRP A 22 8.25 -5.66 29.68
C TRP A 22 7.88 -4.33 29.02
N ALA A 23 7.83 -3.24 29.80
CA ALA A 23 7.59 -1.89 29.27
C ALA A 23 8.69 -1.44 28.28
N THR A 24 9.96 -1.71 28.61
CA THR A 24 11.09 -1.41 27.69
C THR A 24 11.05 -2.27 26.43
N ALA A 25 10.71 -3.55 26.53
CA ALA A 25 10.55 -4.41 25.35
C ALA A 25 9.39 -3.99 24.44
N GLN A 26 8.30 -3.47 25.02
CA GLN A 26 7.14 -2.95 24.28
C GLN A 26 7.48 -1.64 23.56
N ASP A 27 8.18 -0.73 24.24
CA ASP A 27 8.66 0.53 23.63
C ASP A 27 9.63 0.26 22.48
N ASP A 28 10.56 -0.69 22.64
CA ASP A 28 11.51 -1.08 21.60
C ASP A 28 10.81 -1.78 20.42
N ALA A 29 9.81 -2.63 20.68
CA ALA A 29 9.01 -3.25 19.63
C ALA A 29 8.24 -2.21 18.80
N LEU A 30 7.64 -1.21 19.46
CA LEU A 30 6.91 -0.15 18.79
C LEU A 30 7.83 0.76 17.96
N LYS A 31 8.99 1.16 18.50
CA LYS A 31 10.01 1.93 17.75
C LYS A 31 10.51 1.16 16.53
N ASN A 32 10.84 -0.12 16.70
CA ASN A 32 11.28 -0.99 15.61
C ASN A 32 10.19 -1.12 14.54
N TYR A 33 8.93 -1.27 14.93
CA TYR A 33 7.79 -1.29 14.01
C TYR A 33 7.70 0.01 13.19
N ILE A 34 7.77 1.17 13.84
CA ILE A 34 7.68 2.48 13.16
C ILE A 34 8.81 2.63 12.13
N VAL A 35 10.05 2.31 12.50
CA VAL A 35 11.21 2.37 11.58
C VAL A 35 11.03 1.42 10.39
N ARG A 36 10.61 0.17 10.65
CA ARG A 36 10.43 -0.83 9.58
C ARG A 36 9.31 -0.46 8.62
N THR A 37 8.21 0.10 9.12
CA THR A 37 7.08 0.54 8.28
C THR A 37 7.34 1.88 7.58
N ASP A 38 8.29 2.69 8.06
CA ASP A 38 8.69 3.92 7.37
C ASP A 38 9.34 3.62 6.01
N HIS A 39 10.13 2.54 5.92
CA HIS A 39 10.66 2.08 4.64
C HIS A 39 9.54 1.71 3.64
N ILE A 40 8.45 1.08 4.11
CA ILE A 40 7.29 0.75 3.28
C ILE A 40 6.57 2.02 2.82
N ASN A 41 6.36 3.00 3.71
CA ASN A 41 5.75 4.29 3.38
C ASN A 41 6.58 5.07 2.34
N LYS A 42 7.90 5.13 2.51
CA LYS A 42 8.81 5.74 1.53
C LYS A 42 8.75 5.03 0.18
N ALA A 43 8.79 3.70 0.19
CA ALA A 43 8.70 2.90 -1.03
C ALA A 43 7.34 3.07 -1.74
N LEU A 44 6.24 3.20 -0.99
CA LEU A 44 4.92 3.49 -1.54
C LEU A 44 4.93 4.81 -2.33
N LEU A 45 5.38 5.90 -1.70
CA LEU A 45 5.41 7.23 -2.35
C LEU A 45 6.32 7.24 -3.58
N GLN A 46 7.49 6.62 -3.47
CA GLN A 46 8.43 6.48 -4.59
C GLN A 46 7.84 5.64 -5.73
N THR A 47 7.10 4.58 -5.41
CA THR A 47 6.46 3.71 -6.40
C THR A 47 5.34 4.44 -7.12
N VAL A 48 4.51 5.21 -6.42
CA VAL A 48 3.48 6.07 -7.04
C VAL A 48 4.13 7.08 -8.00
N GLY A 49 5.18 7.77 -7.55
CA GLY A 49 5.89 8.74 -8.40
C GLY A 49 6.51 8.10 -9.63
N SER A 50 7.15 6.94 -9.47
CA SER A 50 7.77 6.18 -10.56
C SER A 50 6.72 5.71 -11.57
N PHE A 51 5.59 5.20 -11.09
CA PHE A 51 4.47 4.79 -11.94
C PHE A 51 3.97 5.95 -12.78
N ILE A 52 3.68 7.11 -12.16
CA ILE A 52 3.19 8.30 -12.85
C ILE A 52 4.19 8.75 -13.93
N ASN A 53 5.49 8.77 -13.62
CA ASN A 53 6.53 9.17 -14.56
C ASN A 53 6.65 8.22 -15.75
N GLU A 54 6.42 6.92 -15.54
CA GLU A 54 6.46 5.91 -16.59
C GLU A 54 5.21 5.95 -17.48
N VAL A 55 4.01 6.09 -16.89
CA VAL A 55 2.75 6.08 -17.67
C VAL A 55 2.44 7.39 -18.38
N LYS A 56 2.95 8.51 -17.89
CA LYS A 56 2.66 9.84 -18.47
C LYS A 56 3.05 9.93 -19.96
N PRO A 57 4.31 9.67 -20.38
CA PRO A 57 4.68 9.75 -21.79
C PRO A 57 3.91 8.72 -22.64
N LEU A 58 3.73 7.50 -22.13
CA LEU A 58 2.98 6.45 -22.84
C LEU A 58 1.52 6.86 -23.13
N LYS A 59 0.90 7.57 -22.19
CA LYS A 59 -0.44 8.15 -22.37
C LYS A 59 -0.46 9.25 -23.43
N GLU A 60 0.55 10.12 -23.44
CA GLU A 60 0.69 11.22 -24.42
C GLU A 60 0.91 10.66 -25.84
N GLU A 61 1.70 9.61 -25.96
CA GLU A 61 1.95 8.87 -27.21
C GLU A 61 0.80 7.95 -27.62
N LYS A 62 -0.20 7.78 -26.74
CA LYS A 62 -1.33 6.85 -26.90
C LYS A 62 -0.86 5.39 -27.10
N ASP A 63 0.27 5.03 -26.52
CA ASP A 63 0.77 3.66 -26.53
C ASP A 63 0.01 2.81 -25.50
N ILE A 64 -1.08 2.21 -25.95
CA ILE A 64 -1.94 1.36 -25.10
C ILE A 64 -1.21 0.09 -24.67
N VAL A 65 -0.29 -0.44 -25.50
CA VAL A 65 0.46 -1.66 -25.19
C VAL A 65 1.50 -1.36 -24.12
N GLY A 66 2.31 -0.32 -24.31
CA GLY A 66 3.26 0.15 -23.30
C GLY A 66 2.57 0.53 -21.99
N LEU A 67 1.42 1.20 -22.04
CA LEU A 67 0.63 1.49 -20.83
C LEU A 67 0.25 0.22 -20.07
N LYS A 68 -0.14 -0.85 -20.78
CA LYS A 68 -0.51 -2.12 -20.16
C LYS A 68 0.71 -2.77 -19.51
N GLU A 69 1.82 -2.84 -20.23
CA GLU A 69 3.08 -3.43 -19.75
C GLU A 69 3.60 -2.70 -18.50
N ALA A 70 3.61 -1.37 -18.52
CA ALA A 70 3.93 -0.57 -17.35
C ALA A 70 2.97 -0.88 -16.19
N THR A 71 1.66 -0.90 -16.45
CA THR A 71 0.67 -1.19 -15.40
C THR A 71 0.87 -2.57 -14.77
N ASP A 72 1.08 -3.61 -15.59
CA ASP A 72 1.34 -4.99 -15.14
C ASP A 72 2.59 -5.07 -14.25
N LYS A 73 3.68 -4.42 -14.68
CA LYS A 73 4.91 -4.32 -13.89
C LYS A 73 4.64 -3.75 -12.48
N TYR A 74 3.83 -2.69 -12.36
CA TYR A 74 3.55 -2.12 -11.05
C TYR A 74 2.59 -2.95 -10.20
N ILE A 75 1.71 -3.78 -10.79
CA ILE A 75 0.94 -4.78 -10.02
C ILE A 75 1.90 -5.72 -9.27
N GLU A 76 2.99 -6.14 -9.91
CA GLU A 76 4.01 -6.96 -9.25
C GLU A 76 4.80 -6.19 -8.19
N VAL A 77 5.13 -4.92 -8.43
CA VAL A 77 5.80 -4.05 -7.44
C VAL A 77 4.95 -3.95 -6.17
N TRP A 78 3.65 -3.67 -6.31
CA TRP A 78 2.72 -3.63 -5.17
C TRP A 78 2.64 -4.98 -4.46
N GLY A 79 2.64 -6.09 -5.21
CA GLY A 79 2.69 -7.44 -4.66
C GLY A 79 3.95 -7.70 -3.82
N ARG A 80 5.12 -7.19 -4.26
CA ARG A 80 6.37 -7.29 -3.48
C ARG A 80 6.32 -6.46 -2.21
N LEU A 81 5.83 -5.22 -2.26
CA LEU A 81 5.68 -4.38 -1.07
C LEU A 81 4.72 -4.99 -0.04
N LEU A 82 3.64 -5.63 -0.49
CA LEU A 82 2.75 -6.43 0.37
C LEU A 82 3.51 -7.57 1.05
N GLY A 83 4.29 -8.34 0.29
CA GLY A 83 5.11 -9.42 0.84
C GLY A 83 6.20 -8.95 1.80
N ASP A 84 6.73 -7.72 1.63
CA ASP A 84 7.68 -7.12 2.55
C ASP A 84 7.01 -6.63 3.83
N LEU A 85 5.80 -6.05 3.73
CA LEU A 85 4.99 -5.68 4.89
C LEU A 85 4.62 -6.90 5.73
N GLU A 86 4.26 -8.03 5.11
CA GLU A 86 3.90 -9.28 5.81
C GLU A 86 5.05 -9.89 6.64
N LYS A 87 6.30 -9.49 6.39
CA LYS A 87 7.46 -9.87 7.21
C LYS A 87 7.60 -9.01 8.47
N ILE A 88 6.80 -7.95 8.61
CA ILE A 88 6.81 -7.05 9.76
C ILE A 88 5.74 -7.52 10.74
N GLU A 89 6.17 -7.89 11.94
CA GLU A 89 5.24 -8.17 13.04
C GLU A 89 4.77 -6.84 13.65
N ALA A 90 3.45 -6.63 13.63
CA ALA A 90 2.84 -5.48 14.27
C ALA A 90 2.65 -5.75 15.76
N PRO A 91 3.13 -4.87 16.67
CA PRO A 91 2.71 -4.91 18.05
C PRO A 91 1.21 -4.58 18.14
N GLN A 92 0.56 -5.03 19.22
CA GLN A 92 -0.89 -4.91 19.38
C GLN A 92 -1.37 -3.45 19.24
N GLU A 93 -0.56 -2.51 19.74
CA GLU A 93 -0.82 -1.08 19.69
C GLU A 93 -0.83 -0.53 18.27
N ALA A 94 -0.15 -1.18 17.32
CA ALA A 94 0.01 -0.72 15.94
C ALA A 94 -0.82 -1.53 14.92
N GLU A 95 -1.67 -2.44 15.39
CA GLU A 95 -2.47 -3.33 14.53
C GLU A 95 -3.35 -2.54 13.54
N LEU A 96 -3.94 -1.43 13.97
CA LEU A 96 -4.75 -0.58 13.08
C LEU A 96 -3.90 0.06 11.98
N HIS A 97 -2.76 0.67 12.34
CA HIS A 97 -1.81 1.22 11.36
C HIS A 97 -1.35 0.14 10.36
N TYR A 98 -1.02 -1.06 10.86
CA TYR A 98 -0.58 -2.17 10.02
C TYR A 98 -1.64 -2.58 9.01
N ARG A 99 -2.88 -2.80 9.47
CA ARG A 99 -4.01 -3.16 8.59
C ARG A 99 -4.30 -2.08 7.56
N SER A 100 -4.28 -0.81 7.96
CA SER A 100 -4.50 0.30 7.05
C SER A 100 -3.38 0.41 6.01
N LEU A 101 -2.11 0.25 6.40
CA LEU A 101 -0.99 0.24 5.47
C LEU A 101 -1.07 -0.93 4.48
N LYS A 102 -1.42 -2.13 4.96
CA LYS A 102 -1.67 -3.29 4.10
C LYS A 102 -2.79 -2.98 3.10
N ARG A 103 -3.91 -2.45 3.58
CA ARG A 103 -5.05 -2.12 2.73
C ARG A 103 -4.71 -1.06 1.69
N MET A 104 -3.90 -0.06 2.03
CA MET A 104 -3.43 0.93 1.07
C MET A 104 -2.64 0.30 -0.07
N LEU A 105 -1.71 -0.61 0.22
CA LEU A 105 -0.94 -1.32 -0.80
C LEU A 105 -1.83 -2.21 -1.69
N GLU A 106 -2.83 -2.88 -1.09
CA GLU A 106 -3.85 -3.64 -1.83
C GLU A 106 -4.65 -2.74 -2.76
N LEU A 107 -5.10 -1.57 -2.30
CA LEU A 107 -5.84 -0.60 -3.12
C LEU A 107 -5.01 -0.06 -4.29
N GLN A 108 -3.71 0.21 -4.10
CA GLN A 108 -2.84 0.59 -5.21
C GLN A 108 -2.71 -0.55 -6.25
N ARG A 109 -2.62 -1.79 -5.78
CA ARG A 109 -2.61 -2.97 -6.65
C ARG A 109 -3.92 -3.14 -7.40
N GLU A 110 -5.06 -3.04 -6.72
CA GLU A 110 -6.41 -3.12 -7.30
C GLU A 110 -6.63 -2.04 -8.35
N SER A 111 -6.20 -0.80 -8.08
CA SER A 111 -6.23 0.30 -9.05
C SER A 111 -5.50 -0.07 -10.34
N ASN A 112 -4.28 -0.61 -10.23
CA ASN A 112 -3.51 -1.04 -11.39
C ASN A 112 -4.11 -2.27 -12.07
N GLN A 113 -4.73 -3.20 -11.32
CA GLN A 113 -5.45 -4.33 -11.90
C GLN A 113 -6.64 -3.87 -12.75
N ILE A 114 -7.47 -2.95 -12.25
CA ILE A 114 -8.58 -2.35 -13.01
C ILE A 114 -8.07 -1.72 -14.30
N LEU A 115 -6.98 -0.95 -14.22
CA LEU A 115 -6.38 -0.32 -15.40
C LEU A 115 -5.83 -1.36 -16.39
N SER A 116 -5.12 -2.38 -15.91
CA SER A 116 -4.56 -3.44 -16.77
C SER A 116 -5.65 -4.26 -17.47
N GLU A 117 -6.70 -4.65 -16.76
CA GLU A 117 -7.89 -5.32 -17.32
C GLU A 117 -8.50 -4.48 -18.44
N THR A 118 -8.76 -3.20 -18.14
CA THR A 118 -9.34 -2.25 -19.10
C THR A 118 -8.48 -2.07 -20.35
N LEU A 119 -7.16 -1.96 -20.17
CA LEU A 119 -6.21 -1.86 -21.30
C LEU A 119 -6.16 -3.16 -22.10
N GLY A 120 -6.18 -4.32 -21.43
CA GLY A 120 -6.22 -5.64 -22.06
C GLY A 120 -7.45 -5.82 -22.94
N ASP A 121 -8.64 -5.49 -22.43
CA ASP A 121 -9.89 -5.55 -23.20
C ASP A 121 -9.85 -4.62 -24.41
N ARG A 122 -9.32 -3.40 -24.22
CA ARG A 122 -9.17 -2.43 -25.31
C ARG A 122 -8.19 -2.90 -26.39
N ILE A 123 -7.06 -3.50 -26.01
CA ILE A 123 -6.08 -4.06 -26.95
C ILE A 123 -6.72 -5.22 -27.74
N LYS A 124 -7.44 -6.10 -27.05
CA LYS A 124 -8.16 -7.21 -27.68
C LYS A 124 -9.17 -6.69 -28.70
N LEU A 125 -10.01 -5.72 -28.31
CA LEU A 125 -10.99 -5.11 -29.21
C LEU A 125 -10.34 -4.49 -30.45
N ILE A 126 -9.23 -3.77 -30.29
CA ILE A 126 -8.48 -3.20 -31.41
C ILE A 126 -7.96 -4.29 -32.35
N ARG A 127 -7.38 -5.38 -31.81
CA ARG A 127 -6.87 -6.50 -32.60
C ARG A 127 -7.99 -7.20 -33.38
N ASP A 128 -9.13 -7.43 -32.74
CA ASP A 128 -10.28 -8.08 -33.37
C ASP A 128 -10.84 -7.23 -34.51
N VAL A 129 -11.02 -5.92 -34.30
CA VAL A 129 -11.48 -4.99 -35.36
C VAL A 129 -10.49 -4.93 -36.52
N GLN A 130 -9.17 -4.94 -36.24
CA GLN A 130 -8.15 -5.00 -37.28
C GLN A 130 -8.21 -6.31 -38.08
N ALA A 131 -8.48 -7.44 -37.42
CA ALA A 131 -8.65 -8.73 -38.09
C ALA A 131 -9.91 -8.76 -38.96
N MET A 132 -11.04 -8.27 -38.46
CA MET A 132 -12.28 -8.11 -39.23
C MET A 132 -12.06 -7.27 -40.49
N LYS A 133 -11.36 -6.13 -40.35
CA LYS A 133 -11.00 -5.28 -41.49
C LYS A 133 -10.14 -6.02 -42.53
N LYS A 134 -9.15 -6.80 -42.09
CA LYS A 134 -8.30 -7.62 -42.98
C LYS A 134 -9.09 -8.71 -43.70
N ASN A 135 -10.13 -9.25 -43.06
CA ASN A 135 -10.98 -10.31 -43.60
C ASN A 135 -12.14 -9.77 -44.47
N GLY A 136 -12.19 -8.47 -44.73
CA GLY A 136 -13.21 -7.86 -45.58
C GLY A 136 -14.56 -7.62 -44.92
N SER A 137 -14.65 -7.67 -43.58
CA SER A 137 -15.87 -7.29 -42.87
C SER A 137 -16.27 -5.84 -43.20
N SER A 138 -17.57 -5.63 -43.35
CA SER A 138 -18.18 -4.33 -43.59
C SER A 138 -18.04 -3.40 -42.37
N GLU A 139 -18.19 -2.10 -42.61
CA GLU A 139 -18.19 -1.10 -41.54
C GLU A 139 -19.33 -1.30 -40.53
N GLN A 140 -20.49 -1.78 -41.00
CA GLN A 140 -21.64 -2.07 -40.14
C GLN A 140 -21.37 -3.25 -39.21
N GLU A 141 -20.74 -4.33 -39.71
CA GLU A 141 -20.34 -5.48 -38.89
C GLU A 141 -19.30 -5.08 -37.84
N MET A 142 -18.30 -4.27 -38.22
CA MET A 142 -17.31 -3.77 -37.26
C MET A 142 -17.94 -2.87 -36.19
N LYS A 143 -18.89 -1.99 -36.56
CA LYS A 143 -19.62 -1.15 -35.58
C LYS A 143 -20.45 -1.98 -34.62
N ALA A 144 -21.19 -2.98 -35.12
CA ALA A 144 -21.96 -3.89 -34.29
C ALA A 144 -21.05 -4.66 -33.32
N TYR A 145 -19.89 -5.15 -33.81
CA TYR A 145 -18.91 -5.82 -32.97
C TYR A 145 -18.38 -4.94 -31.85
N ILE A 146 -17.99 -3.70 -32.17
CA ILE A 146 -17.52 -2.72 -31.17
C ILE A 146 -18.61 -2.48 -30.13
N GLN A 147 -19.85 -2.28 -30.55
CA GLN A 147 -20.95 -1.98 -29.63
C GLN A 147 -21.27 -3.15 -28.69
N SER A 148 -21.20 -4.39 -29.18
CA SER A 148 -21.46 -5.59 -28.37
C SER A 148 -20.28 -6.03 -27.49
N ASN A 149 -19.06 -5.54 -27.77
CA ASN A 149 -17.84 -5.90 -27.03
C ASN A 149 -17.19 -4.68 -26.34
N SER A 150 -17.95 -3.60 -26.19
CA SER A 150 -17.51 -2.42 -25.44
C SER A 150 -17.47 -2.71 -23.94
N ILE A 151 -16.47 -2.14 -23.26
CA ILE A 151 -16.35 -2.20 -21.80
C ILE A 151 -17.57 -1.51 -21.17
N ASP A 152 -18.13 -2.12 -20.12
CA ASP A 152 -19.17 -1.50 -19.30
C ASP A 152 -18.57 -0.32 -18.54
N LYS A 153 -18.83 0.88 -19.07
CA LYS A 153 -18.31 2.13 -18.54
C LYS A 153 -18.82 2.42 -17.13
N ASP A 154 -20.08 2.10 -16.85
CA ASP A 154 -20.69 2.45 -15.57
C ASP A 154 -20.14 1.55 -14.46
N GLN A 155 -19.97 0.26 -14.75
CA GLN A 155 -19.30 -0.67 -13.85
C GLN A 155 -17.84 -0.26 -13.59
N LEU A 156 -17.09 0.13 -14.63
CA LEU A 156 -15.71 0.56 -14.51
C LEU A 156 -15.57 1.84 -13.65
N LEU A 157 -16.45 2.81 -13.87
CA LEU A 157 -16.48 4.04 -13.09
C LEU A 157 -16.84 3.77 -11.62
N ALA A 158 -17.80 2.87 -11.36
CA ALA A 158 -18.17 2.49 -10.00
C ALA A 158 -17.01 1.82 -9.26
N ARG A 159 -16.31 0.85 -9.90
CA ARG A 159 -15.12 0.19 -9.33
C ARG A 159 -14.02 1.20 -9.02
N THR A 160 -13.72 2.09 -9.97
CA THR A 160 -12.68 3.12 -9.80
C THR A 160 -13.03 4.11 -8.68
N ALA A 161 -14.30 4.51 -8.59
CA ALA A 161 -14.78 5.41 -7.54
C ALA A 161 -14.70 4.77 -6.15
N ALA A 162 -15.02 3.47 -6.03
CA ALA A 162 -14.90 2.72 -4.79
C ALA A 162 -13.45 2.67 -4.30
N VAL A 163 -12.51 2.26 -5.16
CA VAL A 163 -11.06 2.23 -4.84
C VAL A 163 -10.56 3.61 -4.44
N LYS A 164 -10.95 4.66 -5.18
CA LYS A 164 -10.56 6.05 -4.85
C LYS A 164 -11.09 6.48 -3.48
N LYS A 165 -12.36 6.22 -3.18
CA LYS A 165 -12.98 6.60 -1.91
C LYS A 165 -12.26 5.91 -0.75
N GLU A 166 -12.06 4.60 -0.85
CA GLU A 166 -11.41 3.83 0.20
C GLU A 166 -9.94 4.24 0.39
N THR A 167 -9.23 4.55 -0.69
CA THR A 167 -7.85 5.07 -0.64
C THR A 167 -7.76 6.33 0.23
N ILE A 168 -8.71 7.26 0.08
CA ILE A 168 -8.73 8.51 0.87
C ILE A 168 -8.97 8.22 2.36
N GLU A 169 -9.91 7.31 2.66
CA GLU A 169 -10.26 6.94 4.04
C GLU A 169 -9.11 6.21 4.75
N VAL A 170 -8.44 5.31 4.03
CA VAL A 170 -7.29 4.56 4.53
C VAL A 170 -6.07 5.47 4.71
N ASP A 171 -5.78 6.39 3.79
CA ASP A 171 -4.68 7.37 3.93
C ASP A 171 -4.84 8.23 5.19
N ALA A 172 -6.06 8.72 5.44
CA ALA A 172 -6.35 9.49 6.65
C ALA A 172 -6.11 8.67 7.93
N THR A 173 -6.48 7.39 7.91
CA THR A 173 -6.26 6.47 9.04
C THR A 173 -4.76 6.21 9.27
N ILE A 174 -3.99 5.97 8.19
CA ILE A 174 -2.54 5.75 8.29
C ILE A 174 -1.87 6.96 8.94
N LYS A 175 -2.19 8.18 8.48
CA LYS A 175 -1.60 9.41 9.02
C LYS A 175 -1.92 9.60 10.50
N SER A 176 -3.20 9.49 10.86
CA SER A 176 -3.66 9.66 12.24
C SER A 176 -3.04 8.62 13.18
N GLU A 177 -2.99 7.35 12.77
CA GLU A 177 -2.40 6.31 13.60
C GLU A 177 -0.89 6.44 13.70
N ARG A 178 -0.21 6.86 12.63
CA ARG A 178 1.24 7.08 12.66
C ARG A 178 1.61 8.17 13.68
N GLU A 179 0.90 9.29 13.70
CA GLU A 179 1.07 10.35 14.70
C GLU A 179 0.84 9.83 16.12
N ARG A 180 -0.24 9.05 16.33
CA ARG A 180 -0.55 8.44 17.63
C ARG A 180 0.55 7.48 18.10
N LEU A 181 1.09 6.65 17.20
CA LEU A 181 2.15 5.70 17.51
C LEU A 181 3.48 6.40 17.81
N ALA A 182 3.84 7.44 17.06
CA ALA A 182 5.04 8.23 17.32
C ALA A 182 5.01 8.89 18.70
N ALA A 183 3.88 9.50 19.06
CA ALA A 183 3.66 10.06 20.39
C ALA A 183 3.75 9.00 21.50
N SER A 184 3.16 7.81 21.27
CA SER A 184 3.19 6.70 22.22
C SER A 184 4.58 6.12 22.41
N ALA A 185 5.42 6.15 21.38
CA ALA A 185 6.80 5.65 21.42
C ALA A 185 7.82 6.66 22.00
N GLY A 186 7.36 7.87 22.38
CA GLY A 186 8.25 8.97 22.76
C GLY A 186 9.19 9.42 21.63
N MET A 187 8.80 9.18 20.37
CA MET A 187 9.54 9.62 19.19
C MET A 187 9.04 11.02 18.83
N ASP A 188 9.78 12.03 19.29
CA ASP A 188 9.57 13.42 18.87
C ASP A 188 10.07 13.58 17.42
N GLU A 189 9.32 14.25 16.53
CA GLU A 189 9.70 14.52 15.12
C GLU A 189 11.02 15.32 14.99
N SER A 190 11.58 15.77 16.11
CA SER A 190 12.77 16.61 16.24
C SER A 190 14.13 15.92 15.96
N GLN A 191 14.18 14.61 15.66
CA GLN A 191 15.44 13.86 15.49
C GLN A 191 15.85 13.52 14.05
N GLU A 192 15.23 14.10 13.01
CA GLU A 192 15.78 14.01 11.64
C GLU A 192 16.91 15.02 11.34
N GLY A 193 17.36 15.82 12.32
CA GLY A 193 18.25 16.97 12.06
C GLY A 193 19.49 17.15 12.94
N LYS A 194 19.98 16.13 13.66
CA LYS A 194 21.28 16.20 14.33
C LYS A 194 22.19 15.05 13.93
N THR A 195 22.66 15.12 12.69
CA THR A 195 24.01 14.67 12.37
C THR A 195 24.98 15.33 13.35
N THR A 196 25.74 14.50 14.04
CA THR A 196 26.94 14.85 14.78
C THR A 196 27.90 15.64 13.89
N GLU A 197 28.08 16.92 14.19
CA GLU A 197 29.24 17.70 13.77
C GLU A 197 29.86 18.35 15.01
N GLY A 198 31.17 18.14 15.16
CA GLY A 198 32.07 18.96 16.00
C GLY A 198 32.42 18.40 17.36
#